data_AF-A0A3M6WH34-F1
#
_entry.id   AF-A0A3M6WH34-F1
#
_cell.length_a   1.000
_cell.length_b   1.000
_cell.length_c   1.000
_cell.angle_alpha   90.00
_cell.angle_beta   90.00
_cell.angle_gamma   90.00
#
_symmetry.space_group_name_H-M   'P 1'
#
loop_
_entity.id
_entity.type
_entity.pdbx_description
1 polymer ?
#
loop_
_entity_poly.entity_id
_entity_poly.type
_entity_poly.pdbx_seq_one_letter_code
_entity_poly.pdbx_strand_id
1 'polypeptide(L)'
;MYIPLMSFTTYILLSTLLAGLNGRFEPQLLGITFSNASVIILLELLVLWGGKYFLNIESSSQIYDLVAYSGYKFVGVIVTIAVSALWNKGVGTGGWVGWGVFAYAFLSNAFFLDNMQNPIARGQRARRTQFLFVYSYVVQFAFMWWLTALEFGKDGGGKKAV
;
A
#
# COMPACT_ATOMS: atom_id res chain seq x y z
N MET A 1 -10.08 10.86 -9.71
CA MET A 1 -9.23 10.37 -8.61
C MET A 1 -7.76 10.67 -8.91
N TYR A 2 -7.31 11.87 -8.57
CA TYR A 2 -5.94 12.31 -8.88
C TYR A 2 -4.90 11.74 -7.90
N ILE A 3 -5.24 11.72 -6.60
CA ILE A 3 -4.31 11.31 -5.53
C ILE A 3 -3.88 9.83 -5.64
N PRO A 4 -4.78 8.85 -5.85
CA PRO A 4 -4.40 7.44 -6.03
C PRO A 4 -3.41 7.21 -7.17
N LEU A 5 -3.70 7.76 -8.35
CA LEU A 5 -2.91 7.54 -9.56
C LEU A 5 -1.53 8.20 -9.47
N MET A 6 -1.48 9.41 -8.90
CA MET A 6 -0.21 10.09 -8.65
C MET A 6 0.62 9.33 -7.61
N SER A 7 0.04 8.91 -6.49
CA SER A 7 0.77 8.16 -5.46
C SER A 7 1.34 6.85 -5.97
N PHE A 8 0.59 6.11 -6.80
CA PHE A 8 1.09 4.90 -7.45
C PHE A 8 2.33 5.18 -8.31
N THR A 9 2.26 6.21 -9.15
CA THR A 9 3.36 6.59 -10.04
C THR A 9 4.59 7.05 -9.24
N THR A 10 4.38 7.88 -8.22
CA THR A 10 5.44 8.37 -7.34
C THR A 10 6.12 7.24 -6.58
N TYR A 11 5.37 6.23 -6.12
CA TYR A 11 5.95 5.05 -5.47
C TYR A 11 6.95 4.34 -6.37
N ILE A 12 6.56 4.05 -7.62
CA ILE A 12 7.43 3.36 -8.59
C ILE A 12 8.68 4.18 -8.89
N LEU A 13 8.52 5.48 -9.14
CA LEU A 13 9.64 6.36 -9.45
C LEU A 13 10.58 6.54 -8.27
N LEU A 14 10.05 6.73 -7.06
CA LEU A 14 10.86 6.95 -5.86
C LEU A 14 11.65 5.68 -5.48
N SER A 15 11.00 4.52 -5.48
CA SER A 15 11.63 3.24 -5.14
C SER A 15 12.78 2.91 -6.10
N THR A 16 12.58 3.14 -7.41
CA THR A 16 13.61 2.93 -8.43
C THR A 16 14.70 3.99 -8.42
N LEU A 17 14.36 5.25 -8.16
CA LEU A 17 15.33 6.34 -8.01
C LEU A 17 16.28 6.07 -6.84
N LEU A 18 15.76 5.66 -5.69
CA LEU A 18 16.57 5.33 -4.52
C LEU A 18 17.50 4.14 -4.79
N ALA A 19 17.01 3.11 -5.47
CA ALA A 19 17.86 2.00 -5.91
C ALA A 19 18.98 2.48 -6.86
N GLY A 20 18.68 3.40 -7.78
CA GLY A 20 19.66 4.01 -8.67
C GLY A 20 20.70 4.87 -7.96
N LEU A 21 20.27 5.71 -7.01
CA LEU A 21 21.16 6.54 -6.18
C LEU A 21 22.11 5.71 -5.31
N ASN A 22 21.70 4.50 -4.93
CA ASN A 22 22.54 3.54 -4.21
C ASN A 22 23.46 2.70 -5.11
N GLY A 23 23.63 3.08 -6.38
CA GLY A 23 24.52 2.40 -7.33
C GLY A 23 23.98 1.11 -7.91
N ARG A 24 22.69 0.80 -7.71
CA ARG A 24 22.00 -0.39 -8.25
C ARG A 24 21.01 0.00 -9.35
N PHE A 25 21.47 0.85 -10.27
CA PHE A 25 20.62 1.28 -11.39
C PHE A 25 20.47 0.15 -12.39
N GLU A 26 19.29 -0.46 -12.38
CA GLU A 26 18.88 -1.47 -13.34
C GLU A 26 17.54 -1.02 -13.95
N PRO A 27 17.46 -0.80 -15.28
CA PRO A 27 16.24 -0.31 -15.92
C PRO A 27 15.06 -1.28 -15.78
N GLN A 28 15.36 -2.56 -15.53
CA GLN A 28 14.37 -3.61 -15.30
C GLN A 28 13.61 -3.44 -13.97
N LEU A 29 14.18 -2.74 -12.98
CA LEU A 29 13.55 -2.56 -11.66
C LEU A 29 12.27 -1.74 -11.74
N LEU A 30 12.21 -0.79 -12.67
CA LEU A 30 11.00 0.00 -12.89
C LEU A 30 9.85 -0.89 -13.35
N GLY A 31 10.11 -1.79 -14.30
CA GLY A 31 9.12 -2.74 -14.77
C GLY A 31 8.70 -3.74 -13.69
N ILE A 32 9.65 -4.24 -12.89
CA ILE A 32 9.37 -5.19 -11.80
C ILE A 32 8.53 -4.53 -10.70
N THR A 33 8.91 -3.34 -10.23
CA THR A 33 8.17 -2.61 -9.19
C THR A 33 6.77 -2.21 -9.67
N PHE A 34 6.64 -1.76 -10.93
CA PHE A 34 5.34 -1.49 -11.54
C PHE A 34 4.47 -2.75 -11.62
N SER A 35 5.02 -3.87 -12.10
CA SER A 35 4.29 -5.12 -12.25
C SER A 35 3.82 -5.65 -10.89
N ASN A 36 4.68 -5.63 -9.87
CA ASN A 36 4.31 -6.04 -8.52
C ASN A 36 3.23 -5.14 -7.93
N ALA A 37 3.37 -3.81 -8.05
CA ALA A 37 2.39 -2.86 -7.52
C ALA A 37 1.04 -2.99 -8.24
N SER A 38 1.04 -3.21 -9.55
CA SER A 38 -0.19 -3.42 -10.33
C SER A 38 -0.89 -4.72 -9.97
N VAL A 39 -0.15 -5.83 -9.77
CA VAL A 39 -0.73 -7.10 -9.31
C VAL A 39 -1.39 -6.94 -7.94
N ILE A 40 -0.77 -6.19 -7.02
CA ILE A 40 -1.33 -5.94 -5.69
C ILE A 40 -2.64 -5.14 -5.79
N ILE A 41 -2.70 -4.09 -6.62
CA ILE A 41 -3.94 -3.33 -6.85
C ILE A 41 -5.01 -4.22 -7.48
N LEU A 42 -4.67 -5.02 -8.48
CA LEU A 42 -5.62 -5.90 -9.15
C LEU A 42 -6.20 -6.96 -8.20
N LEU A 43 -5.36 -7.62 -7.41
CA LEU A 43 -5.80 -8.56 -6.37
C LEU A 43 -6.72 -7.88 -5.35
N GLU A 44 -6.37 -6.66 -4.96
CA GLU A 44 -7.15 -5.89 -4.01
C GLU A 44 -8.53 -5.51 -4.56
N LEU A 45 -8.60 -5.07 -5.82
CA LEU A 45 -9.86 -4.80 -6.51
C LEU A 45 -10.71 -6.07 -6.63
N LEU A 46 -10.11 -7.24 -6.90
CA LEU A 46 -10.81 -8.51 -6.94
C LEU A 46 -11.40 -8.89 -5.58
N VAL A 47 -10.66 -8.69 -4.49
CA VAL A 47 -11.15 -8.94 -3.12
C VAL A 47 -12.31 -8.00 -2.78
N LEU A 48 -12.21 -6.71 -3.12
CA LEU A 48 -13.29 -5.75 -2.90
C LEU A 48 -14.53 -6.07 -3.75
N TRP A 49 -14.34 -6.49 -4.99
CA TRP A 49 -15.41 -6.86 -5.90
C TRP A 49 -16.10 -8.15 -5.45
N GLY A 50 -15.34 -9.16 -5.06
CA GLY A 50 -15.85 -10.39 -4.46
C GLY A 50 -16.57 -10.13 -3.14
N GLY A 51 -16.03 -9.28 -2.28
CA GLY A 51 -16.67 -8.84 -1.04
C GLY A 51 -18.04 -8.23 -1.27
N LYS A 52 -18.14 -7.29 -2.22
CA LYS A 52 -19.40 -6.66 -2.62
C LYS A 52 -20.41 -7.70 -3.13
N TYR A 53 -19.95 -8.67 -3.92
CA TYR A 53 -20.78 -9.75 -4.44
C TYR A 53 -21.35 -10.62 -3.30
N PHE A 54 -20.51 -11.05 -2.35
CA PHE A 54 -20.95 -11.85 -1.20
C PHE A 54 -21.91 -11.10 -0.26
N LEU A 55 -21.74 -9.78 -0.10
CA LEU A 55 -22.56 -8.96 0.78
C LEU A 55 -23.83 -8.38 0.10
N ASN A 56 -24.03 -8.64 -1.20
CA ASN A 56 -25.16 -8.17 -2.00
C ASN A 56 -25.43 -6.65 -1.82
N ILE A 57 -24.36 -5.85 -1.91
CA ILE A 57 -24.44 -4.39 -1.73
C ILE A 57 -24.49 -3.74 -3.11
N GLU A 58 -25.68 -3.40 -3.61
CA GLU A 58 -25.80 -2.59 -4.83
C GLU A 58 -25.59 -1.11 -4.50
N SER A 59 -24.36 -0.63 -4.67
CA SER A 59 -24.05 0.81 -4.66
C SER A 59 -22.98 1.10 -5.69
N SER A 60 -23.34 1.85 -6.72
CA SER A 60 -22.46 2.19 -7.85
C SER A 60 -21.41 3.24 -7.47
N SER A 61 -21.78 4.23 -6.65
CA SER A 61 -20.85 5.28 -6.20
C SER A 61 -19.76 4.75 -5.26
N GLN A 62 -20.07 3.71 -4.48
CA GLN A 62 -19.15 3.18 -3.48
C GLN A 62 -17.93 2.46 -4.10
N ILE A 63 -18.04 1.95 -5.33
CA ILE A 63 -16.89 1.30 -6.02
C ILE A 63 -15.78 2.33 -6.24
N TYR A 64 -16.14 3.52 -6.71
CA TYR A 64 -15.15 4.56 -6.96
C TYR A 64 -14.45 4.96 -5.67
N ASP A 65 -15.18 5.17 -4.58
CA ASP A 65 -14.61 5.51 -3.27
C ASP A 65 -13.65 4.42 -2.74
N LEU A 66 -13.98 3.15 -2.96
CA LEU A 66 -13.12 2.01 -2.61
C LEU A 66 -11.84 1.95 -3.46
N VAL A 67 -11.96 2.24 -4.76
CA VAL A 67 -10.80 2.33 -5.67
C VAL A 67 -9.89 3.50 -5.28
N ALA A 68 -10.46 4.64 -4.87
CA ALA A 68 -9.68 5.73 -4.29
C ALA A 68 -8.88 5.24 -3.09
N TYR A 69 -9.59 4.60 -2.17
CA TYR A 69 -9.05 4.15 -0.90
C TYR A 69 -7.89 3.15 -1.07
N SER A 70 -8.03 2.18 -1.99
CA SER A 70 -6.96 1.25 -2.37
C SER A 70 -5.67 1.98 -2.77
N GLY A 71 -5.75 3.16 -3.40
CA GLY A 71 -4.58 3.94 -3.78
C GLY A 71 -3.94 4.76 -2.66
N TYR A 72 -4.68 5.16 -1.62
CA TYR A 72 -4.10 5.98 -0.53
C TYR A 72 -3.00 5.26 0.26
N LYS A 73 -2.98 3.92 0.23
CA LYS A 73 -1.91 3.14 0.87
C LYS A 73 -0.52 3.48 0.34
N PHE A 74 -0.41 3.85 -0.94
CA PHE A 74 0.87 4.21 -1.55
C PHE A 74 1.43 5.49 -0.95
N VAL A 75 0.58 6.42 -0.48
CA VAL A 75 1.05 7.65 0.19
C VAL A 75 1.80 7.30 1.48
N GLY A 76 1.25 6.39 2.30
CA GLY A 76 1.93 5.93 3.52
C GLY A 76 3.25 5.22 3.25
N VAL A 77 3.28 4.38 2.21
CA VAL A 77 4.49 3.69 1.76
C VAL A 77 5.56 4.68 1.26
N ILE A 78 5.18 5.68 0.46
CA ILE A 78 6.09 6.73 -0.03
C ILE A 78 6.72 7.49 1.13
N VAL A 79 5.93 7.90 2.12
CA VAL A 79 6.44 8.60 3.31
C VAL A 79 7.41 7.71 4.08
N THR A 80 7.06 6.43 4.27
CA THR A 80 7.93 5.46 4.94
C THR A 80 9.27 5.32 4.23
N ILE A 81 9.24 5.13 2.91
CA ILE A 81 10.44 5.01 2.09
C ILE A 81 11.26 6.30 2.12
N ALA A 82 10.63 7.46 1.95
CA ALA A 82 11.32 8.75 1.96
C ALA A 82 12.02 9.02 3.31
N VAL A 83 11.33 8.81 4.43
CA VAL A 83 11.92 8.99 5.76
C VAL A 83 13.02 7.97 6.02
N SER A 84 12.81 6.71 5.64
CA SER A 84 13.84 5.67 5.78
C SER A 84 15.07 5.95 4.93
N ALA A 85 14.91 6.51 3.72
CA ALA A 85 16.00 6.87 2.84
C ALA A 85 16.85 8.01 3.42
N LEU A 86 16.20 9.03 4.01
CA LEU A 86 16.88 10.15 4.68
C LEU A 86 17.65 9.69 5.92
N TRP A 87 17.08 8.78 6.71
CA TRP A 87 17.64 8.40 8.01
C TRP A 87 18.64 7.23 7.92
N ASN A 88 18.42 6.25 7.03
CA ASN A 88 19.25 5.06 6.90
C ASN A 88 20.32 5.17 5.79
N LYS A 89 20.51 6.35 5.17
CA LYS A 89 21.48 6.58 4.08
C LYS A 89 21.43 5.51 2.96
N GLY A 90 20.23 5.03 2.64
CA GLY A 90 20.03 4.08 1.54
C GLY A 90 20.29 2.60 1.86
N VAL A 91 20.50 2.19 3.12
CA VAL A 91 20.68 0.77 3.50
C VAL A 91 19.32 0.04 3.68
N GLY A 92 18.27 0.55 3.05
CA GLY A 92 16.93 -0.04 3.06
C GLY A 92 15.96 0.53 4.08
N THR A 93 14.69 0.15 3.93
CA THR A 93 13.53 0.54 4.77
C THR A 93 13.60 -0.02 6.21
N GLY A 94 14.68 -0.74 6.58
CA GLY A 94 14.67 -1.81 7.59
C GLY A 94 15.13 -1.39 8.99
N GLY A 95 15.38 -0.10 9.18
CA GLY A 95 15.73 0.46 10.49
C GLY A 95 14.52 0.55 11.42
N TRP A 96 14.79 0.65 12.73
CA TRP A 96 13.78 0.91 13.78
C TRP A 96 12.87 2.10 13.43
N VAL A 97 13.44 3.12 12.77
CA VAL A 97 12.71 4.30 12.28
C VAL A 97 11.77 3.96 11.12
N GLY A 98 12.19 3.10 10.18
CA GLY A 98 11.34 2.67 9.05
C GLY A 98 10.15 1.84 9.52
N TRP A 99 10.37 0.93 10.47
CA TRP A 99 9.29 0.18 11.13
C TRP A 99 8.32 1.08 11.90
N GLY A 100 8.83 2.10 12.61
CA GLY A 100 8.01 3.07 13.33
C GLY A 100 7.13 3.91 12.41
N VAL A 101 7.70 4.43 11.31
CA VAL A 101 6.95 5.23 10.32
C VAL A 101 5.95 4.36 9.56
N PHE A 102 6.31 3.13 9.23
CA PHE A 102 5.40 2.16 8.62
C PHE A 102 4.20 1.86 9.52
N ALA A 103 4.45 1.57 10.80
CA ALA A 103 3.38 1.31 11.77
C ALA A 103 2.47 2.53 11.94
N TYR A 104 3.04 3.74 12.00
CA TYR A 104 2.28 4.98 12.07
C TYR A 104 1.44 5.23 10.80
N ALA A 105 2.02 5.04 9.61
CA ALA A 105 1.32 5.21 8.34
C ALA A 105 0.18 4.19 8.19
N PHE A 106 0.40 2.94 8.59
CA PHE A 106 -0.61 1.90 8.62
C PHE A 106 -1.77 2.25 9.59
N LEU A 107 -1.46 2.63 10.84
CA LEU A 107 -2.47 3.02 11.82
C LEU A 107 -3.27 4.24 11.36
N SER A 108 -2.60 5.25 10.80
CA SER A 108 -3.24 6.47 10.32
C SER A 108 -4.22 6.17 9.17
N ASN A 109 -3.84 5.30 8.25
CA ASN A 109 -4.70 4.90 7.13
C ASN A 109 -5.92 4.06 7.57
N ALA A 110 -5.74 3.19 8.57
CA ALA A 110 -6.83 2.42 9.18
C ALA A 110 -7.80 3.34 9.96
N PHE A 111 -7.27 4.30 10.72
CA PHE A 111 -8.05 5.26 11.48
C PHE A 111 -8.83 6.23 10.58
N PHE A 112 -8.24 6.69 9.47
CA PHE A 112 -8.92 7.58 8.54
C PHE A 112 -10.15 6.94 7.90
N LEU A 113 -10.08 5.65 7.54
CA LEU A 113 -11.22 4.91 6.98
C LEU A 113 -12.38 4.81 7.98
N ASP A 114 -12.06 4.54 9.24
CA ASP A 114 -13.07 4.42 10.30
C ASP A 114 -13.80 5.77 10.53
N ASN A 115 -13.06 6.88 10.50
CA ASN A 115 -13.65 8.21 10.69
C ASN A 115 -14.43 8.70 9.46
N MET A 116 -13.98 8.40 8.25
CA MET A 116 -14.64 8.86 7.01
C MET A 116 -16.03 8.21 6.82
N GLN A 117 -16.24 6.99 7.34
CA GLN A 117 -17.52 6.28 7.30
C GLN A 117 -18.38 6.45 8.57
N ASN A 118 -17.90 7.21 9.57
CA ASN A 118 -18.59 7.34 10.84
C ASN A 118 -19.91 8.17 10.85
N PRO A 119 -20.26 9.00 9.84
CA PRO A 119 -21.56 9.69 9.84
C PRO A 119 -22.74 8.99 9.12
N ILE A 120 -22.57 7.83 8.45
CA ILE A 120 -23.63 7.29 7.56
C ILE A 120 -24.27 5.96 8.06
N ALA A 121 -25.55 6.09 8.43
CA ALA A 121 -26.69 5.13 8.39
C ALA A 121 -26.72 3.87 9.28
N ARG A 122 -27.68 3.85 10.22
CA ARG A 122 -27.91 2.86 11.30
C ARG A 122 -28.65 1.55 10.93
N GLY A 123 -28.84 1.21 9.64
CA GLY A 123 -29.74 0.11 9.23
C GLY A 123 -29.11 -1.22 8.78
N GLN A 124 -28.04 -1.18 7.98
CA GLN A 124 -27.29 -2.37 7.49
C GLN A 124 -25.79 -2.33 7.85
N ARG A 125 -25.44 -1.48 8.82
CA ARG A 125 -24.07 -1.02 9.09
C ARG A 125 -23.14 -2.13 9.57
N ALA A 126 -23.57 -2.99 10.49
CA ALA A 126 -22.67 -3.91 11.18
C ALA A 126 -21.92 -4.87 10.25
N ARG A 127 -22.59 -5.58 9.33
CA ARG A 127 -21.93 -6.53 8.40
C ARG A 127 -21.05 -5.84 7.36
N ARG A 128 -21.48 -4.69 6.83
CA ARG A 128 -20.72 -3.91 5.82
C ARG A 128 -19.47 -3.30 6.44
N THR A 129 -19.64 -2.70 7.62
CA THR A 129 -18.55 -2.13 8.41
C THR A 129 -17.60 -3.24 8.84
N GLN A 130 -18.07 -4.37 9.40
CA GLN A 130 -17.21 -5.50 9.79
C GLN A 130 -16.41 -6.07 8.62
N PHE A 131 -16.99 -6.25 7.44
CA PHE A 131 -16.25 -6.71 6.27
C PHE A 131 -15.17 -5.71 5.84
N LEU A 132 -15.51 -4.42 5.78
CA LEU A 132 -14.56 -3.36 5.43
C LEU A 132 -13.47 -3.19 6.50
N PHE A 133 -13.78 -3.40 7.77
CA PHE A 133 -12.83 -3.43 8.88
C PHE A 133 -11.86 -4.61 8.74
N VAL A 134 -12.35 -5.82 8.49
CA VAL A 134 -11.50 -7.00 8.26
C VAL A 134 -10.62 -6.79 7.03
N TYR A 135 -11.17 -6.23 5.96
CA TYR A 135 -10.41 -5.85 4.77
C TYR A 135 -9.32 -4.81 5.09
N SER A 136 -9.67 -3.71 5.76
CA SER A 136 -8.73 -2.64 6.11
C SER A 136 -7.64 -3.09 7.08
N TYR A 137 -7.96 -3.91 8.06
CA TYR A 137 -6.96 -4.33 9.04
C TYR A 137 -6.11 -5.50 8.57
N VAL A 138 -6.70 -6.52 7.94
CA VAL A 138 -5.98 -7.76 7.62
C VAL A 138 -5.40 -7.73 6.22
N VAL A 139 -6.21 -7.42 5.22
CA VAL A 139 -5.80 -7.43 3.81
C VAL A 139 -4.84 -6.28 3.51
N GLN A 140 -5.16 -5.10 4.04
CA GLN A 140 -4.33 -3.91 3.88
C GLN A 140 -2.98 -4.04 4.59
N PHE A 141 -2.94 -4.61 5.80
CA PHE A 141 -1.69 -4.92 6.49
C PHE A 141 -0.87 -5.95 5.70
N ALA A 142 -1.50 -7.03 5.24
CA ALA A 142 -0.82 -8.08 4.47
C ALA A 142 -0.20 -7.53 3.17
N PHE A 143 -0.91 -6.65 2.45
CA PHE A 143 -0.39 -6.04 1.23
C PHE A 143 0.68 -4.99 1.48
N MET A 144 0.53 -4.16 2.52
CA MET A 144 1.60 -3.23 2.91
C MET A 144 2.85 -4.00 3.34
N TRP A 145 2.70 -5.04 4.16
CA TRP A 145 3.80 -5.91 4.56
C TRP A 145 4.47 -6.57 3.35
N TRP A 146 3.69 -7.12 2.42
CA TRP A 146 4.21 -7.74 1.20
C TRP A 146 5.06 -6.75 0.39
N LEU A 147 4.56 -5.54 0.21
CA LEU A 147 5.20 -4.52 -0.60
C LEU A 147 6.51 -4.01 0.06
N THR A 148 6.50 -3.83 1.39
CA THR A 148 7.71 -3.49 2.15
C THR A 148 8.68 -4.68 2.25
N ALA A 149 8.20 -5.92 2.33
CA ALA A 149 9.02 -7.13 2.34
C ALA A 149 9.74 -7.37 1.00
N LEU A 150 9.09 -7.05 -0.12
CA LEU A 150 9.73 -7.07 -1.44
C LEU A 150 10.87 -6.04 -1.55
N GLU A 151 10.73 -4.88 -0.90
CA GLU A 151 11.80 -3.90 -0.80
C GLU A 151 12.95 -4.42 0.06
N PHE A 152 12.67 -5.07 1.20
CA PHE A 152 13.68 -5.72 2.03
C PHE A 152 14.45 -6.84 1.32
N GLY A 153 13.78 -7.62 0.47
CA GLY A 153 14.40 -8.69 -0.31
C GLY A 153 15.46 -8.19 -1.29
N LYS A 154 15.33 -6.96 -1.80
CA LYS A 154 16.34 -6.36 -2.69
C LYS A 154 17.61 -5.96 -1.94
N ASP A 155 17.54 -5.69 -0.64
CA ASP A 155 18.69 -5.24 0.15
C ASP A 155 19.54 -6.40 0.70
N GLY A 156 18.98 -7.61 0.81
CA GLY A 156 19.69 -8.81 1.31
C GLY A 156 20.45 -9.64 0.26
N GLY A 157 20.26 -9.39 -1.04
CA GLY A 157 20.77 -10.24 -2.13
C GLY A 157 22.25 -10.10 -2.51
N GLY A 158 23.08 -9.54 -1.64
CA GLY A 158 24.50 -9.23 -1.91
C GLY A 158 25.50 -10.37 -1.72
N LYS A 159 25.08 -11.63 -1.55
CA LYS A 159 26.01 -12.78 -1.53
C LYS A 159 25.34 -14.00 -2.13
N LYS A 160 25.71 -14.34 -3.38
CA LYS A 160 26.20 -15.65 -3.85
C LYS A 160 26.23 -15.65 -5.39
N ALA A 161 27.31 -15.11 -5.94
CA ALA A 161 27.80 -15.47 -7.26
C ALA A 161 29.32 -15.50 -7.18
N VAL A 162 29.85 -16.62 -6.67
CA VAL A 162 31.18 -17.15 -6.97
C VAL A 162 30.94 -18.54 -7.52
#